data_AF-A0A3N4J294-F1
#
_entry.id   AF-A0A3N4J294-F1
#
_cell.length_a   1.000
_cell.length_b   1.000
_cell.length_c   1.000
_cell.angle_alpha   90.00
_cell.angle_beta   90.00
_cell.angle_gamma   90.00
#
_symmetry.space_group_name_H-M   'P 1'
#
loop_
_entity.id
_entity.type
_entity.pdbx_description
1 polymer ?
#
loop_
_entity_poly.entity_id
_entity_poly.type
_entity_poly.pdbx_seq_one_letter_code
_entity_poly.pdbx_strand_id
1 'polypeptide(L)' 'PHREAAFDLSSFCTNPQPFYTIEKSLRPGQFTPTVVHAFISLTAKKKWLHKCFTQNIDTLER' A
#
# COMPACT_ATOMS: atom_id res chain seq x y z
N PRO A 1 12.74 -2.69 -18.91
CA PRO A 1 12.45 -2.00 -17.62
C PRO A 1 11.35 -2.75 -16.85
N HIS A 2 11.66 -3.22 -15.64
CA HIS A 2 10.71 -3.91 -14.77
C HIS A 2 9.93 -2.89 -13.92
N ARG A 3 8.69 -3.22 -13.51
CA ARG A 3 7.86 -2.29 -12.70
C ARG A 3 8.50 -2.01 -11.34
N GLU A 4 9.22 -2.99 -10.79
CA GLU A 4 9.95 -2.87 -9.52
C GLU A 4 11.06 -1.81 -9.58
N ALA A 5 11.57 -1.47 -10.77
CA ALA A 5 12.62 -0.45 -10.91
C ALA A 5 12.14 0.94 -10.44
N ALA A 6 10.83 1.21 -10.43
CA ALA A 6 10.28 2.44 -9.87
C ALA A 6 10.42 2.53 -8.34
N PHE A 7 10.69 1.40 -7.67
CA PHE A 7 10.88 1.29 -6.22
C PHE A 7 12.35 1.01 -5.84
N ASP A 8 13.27 0.97 -6.81
CA ASP A 8 14.70 0.85 -6.55
C ASP A 8 15.31 2.19 -6.12
N LEU A 9 16.13 2.17 -5.06
CA LEU A 9 16.71 3.38 -4.49
C LEU A 9 17.69 4.07 -5.45
N SER A 10 18.53 3.30 -6.15
CA SER A 10 19.51 3.86 -7.08
C SER A 10 18.83 4.52 -8.29
N SER A 11 17.75 3.90 -8.75
CA SER A 11 16.87 4.42 -9.80
C SER A 11 16.18 5.70 -9.36
N PHE A 12 15.67 5.75 -8.11
CA PHE A 12 15.04 6.95 -7.54
C PHE A 12 16.02 8.12 -7.43
N CYS A 13 17.24 7.88 -6.94
CA CYS A 13 18.29 8.90 -6.85
C CYS A 13 18.72 9.46 -8.21
N THR A 14 18.61 8.65 -9.26
CA THR A 14 18.97 9.05 -10.63
C THR A 14 17.81 9.79 -11.33
N ASN A 15 16.60 9.26 -11.24
CA ASN A 15 15.39 9.87 -11.79
C ASN A 15 14.16 9.44 -10.96
N PRO A 16 13.61 10.33 -10.12
CA PRO A 16 12.49 9.98 -9.24
C PRO A 16 11.11 10.03 -9.93
N GLN A 17 11.02 10.52 -11.17
CA GLN A 17 9.73 10.67 -11.88
C GLN A 17 8.90 9.38 -12.00
N PRO A 18 9.49 8.19 -12.27
CA PRO A 18 8.73 6.94 -12.31
C PRO A 18 8.03 6.64 -10.99
N PHE A 19 8.69 6.87 -9.85
CA PHE A 19 8.08 6.71 -8.53
C PHE A 19 6.90 7.66 -8.32
N TYR A 20 7.08 8.96 -8.61
CA TYR A 20 6.02 9.96 -8.42
C TYR A 20 4.82 9.78 -9.37
N THR A 21 5.03 9.12 -10.50
CA THR A 21 3.92 8.75 -11.41
C THR A 21 3.01 7.70 -10.76
N ILE A 22 3.58 6.78 -9.98
CA ILE A 22 2.85 5.72 -9.28
C ILE A 22 2.28 6.23 -7.95
N GLU A 23 3.00 7.10 -7.22
CA GLU A 23 2.56 7.69 -5.95
C GLU A 23 1.17 8.30 -6.06
N LYS A 24 0.91 9.04 -7.15
CA LYS A 24 -0.40 9.66 -7.38
C LYS A 24 -1.55 8.65 -7.43
N SER A 25 -1.31 7.43 -7.89
CA SER A 25 -2.29 6.34 -7.93
C SER A 25 -2.36 5.52 -6.65
N LEU A 26 -1.55 5.83 -5.64
CA LEU A 26 -1.52 5.14 -4.35
C LEU A 26 -1.95 6.07 -3.20
N ARG A 27 -2.40 7.29 -3.52
CA ARG A 27 -2.77 8.28 -2.50
C ARG A 27 -3.96 7.79 -1.66
N PRO A 28 -3.91 7.98 -0.32
CA PRO A 28 -5.03 7.66 0.55
C PRO A 28 -6.31 8.36 0.08
N GLY A 29 -7.43 7.64 0.13
CA GLY A 29 -8.75 8.16 -0.23
C GLY A 29 -9.15 8.02 -1.71
N GLN A 30 -8.27 7.51 -2.57
CA GLN A 30 -8.64 7.19 -3.97
C GLN A 30 -9.40 5.86 -4.10
N PHE A 31 -9.20 4.93 -3.18
CA PHE A 31 -9.79 3.59 -3.23
C PHE A 31 -10.58 3.31 -1.95
N THR A 32 -11.61 2.48 -2.09
CA THR A 32 -12.41 2.00 -0.97
C THR A 32 -11.84 0.67 -0.46
N PRO A 33 -11.78 0.46 0.87
CA PRO A 33 -11.38 -0.83 1.43
C PRO A 33 -12.27 -1.96 0.91
N THR A 34 -11.66 -3.09 0.56
CA THR A 34 -12.39 -4.26 0.08
C THR A 34 -13.05 -5.03 1.23
N VAL A 35 -13.86 -6.05 0.89
CA VAL A 35 -14.45 -6.95 1.90
C VAL A 35 -13.41 -7.66 2.78
N VAL A 36 -12.22 -7.93 2.25
CA VAL A 36 -11.13 -8.55 3.02
C VAL A 36 -10.59 -7.58 4.08
N HIS A 37 -10.43 -6.30 3.73
CA HIS A 37 -10.06 -5.26 4.70
C HIS A 37 -11.11 -5.18 5.82
N ALA A 38 -12.39 -5.15 5.45
CA ALA A 38 -13.49 -5.13 6.42
C ALA A 38 -13.49 -6.36 7.35
N PHE A 39 -13.19 -7.56 6.81
CA PHE A 39 -13.04 -8.77 7.60
C PHE A 39 -11.86 -8.66 8.60
N ILE A 40 -10.69 -8.21 8.15
CA ILE A 40 -9.53 -7.98 9.01
C ILE A 40 -9.89 -6.98 10.12
N SER A 41 -10.50 -5.83 9.78
CA SER A 41 -10.97 -4.84 10.76
C SER A 41 -11.97 -5.43 11.76
N LEU A 42 -12.87 -6.32 11.33
CA LEU A 42 -13.82 -6.99 12.22
C LEU A 42 -13.11 -7.91 13.22
N THR A 43 -12.13 -8.70 12.77
CA THR A 43 -11.34 -9.57 13.66
C THR A 43 -10.52 -8.76 14.67
N ALA A 44 -10.00 -7.59 14.27
CA ALA A 44 -9.34 -6.65 15.17
C ALA A 44 -10.30 -6.09 16.23
N LYS A 45 -11.51 -5.67 15.82
CA LYS A 45 -12.55 -5.19 16.75
C LYS A 45 -12.95 -6.25 17.78
N LYS A 46 -12.99 -7.52 17.39
CA LYS A 46 -13.26 -8.66 18.28
C LYS A 46 -12.08 -9.08 19.15
N LYS A 47 -10.93 -8.41 19.05
CA LYS A 47 -9.67 -8.76 19.75
C LYS A 47 -9.12 -10.15 19.41
N TRP A 48 -9.45 -10.68 18.23
CA TRP A 48 -8.93 -11.95 17.73
C TRP A 48 -7.65 -11.77 16.91
N LEU A 49 -7.46 -10.57 16.35
CA LEU A 49 -6.27 -10.25 15.58
C LEU A 49 -5.17 -9.71 16.50
N HIS A 50 -4.05 -10.42 16.57
CA HIS A 50 -2.87 -9.94 17.29
C HIS A 50 -2.13 -8.85 16.50
N LYS A 51 -1.93 -9.07 15.20
CA LYS A 51 -1.23 -8.14 14.30
C LYS A 51 -1.61 -8.40 12.84
N CYS A 52 -1.66 -7.35 12.03
CA CYS A 52 -1.80 -7.42 10.58
C CYS A 52 -0.47 -7.02 9.94
N PHE A 53 0.20 -7.96 9.27
CA PHE A 53 1.37 -7.68 8.43
C PHE A 53 0.91 -7.62 6.98
N THR A 54 1.18 -6.51 6.31
CA THR A 54 0.82 -6.29 4.91
C THR A 54 2.04 -5.84 4.13
N GLN A 55 2.12 -6.27 2.87
CA GLN A 55 3.09 -5.75 1.90
C GLN A 55 2.50 -4.58 1.10
N ASN A 56 1.20 -4.32 1.25
CA ASN A 56 0.53 -3.24 0.54
C ASN A 56 1.01 -1.88 1.06
N ILE A 57 1.13 -0.93 0.14
CA ILE A 57 1.55 0.45 0.40
C ILE A 57 0.43 1.46 0.12
N ASP A 58 -0.79 0.97 -0.11
CA ASP A 58 -1.98 1.77 -0.43
C ASP A 58 -2.72 2.30 0.81
N THR A 59 -2.31 1.86 2.02
CA THR A 59 -2.81 2.30 3.32
C THR A 59 -4.27 1.93 3.63
N LEU A 60 -4.83 0.93 2.93
CA LEU A 60 -6.24 0.53 3.09
C LEU A 60 -6.55 -0.25 4.38
N GLU A 61 -5.54 -0.74 5.10
CA GLU A 61 -5.69 -1.51 6.35
C GLU A 61 -5.89 -0.66 7.62
N ARG A 62 -6.05 0.67 7.49
CA ARG A 62 -6.09 1.62 8.60
C ARG A 62 -7.37 1.54 9.46
#